data_AF-A0A7V2HXW6-F1
#
_entry.id   AF-A0A7V2HXW6-F1
#
_cell.length_a   1.000
_cell.length_b   1.000
_cell.length_c   1.000
_cell.angle_alpha   90.00
_cell.angle_beta   90.00
_cell.angle_gamma   90.00
#
_symmetry.space_group_name_H-M   'P 1'
#
loop_
_entity.id
_entity.type
_entity.pdbx_description
1 polymer ?
#
loop_
_entity_poly.entity_id
_entity_poly.type
_entity_poly.pdbx_seq_one_letter_code
_entity_poly.pdbx_strand_id
1 'polypeptide(L)'
;MEEKKEFVPDRYWYDSLWLYAFGFIILIFMGIVFYRSLNPEWKNYQKEFKKVVEKKLGPDVAKKIDFGIKQIWNPDIMGPNIADRCITCHMGVEIKGLEGEDVPVVFRTHPNPDGIMDKHPIEKFGCTSCHGGQGPALTVKQAHAGKGVRWLWPVYTREMQKHYKIQENRLVMIQINCNHCHRFDKETPGMDYINLAKQIVQEKNCRQCHVIDGYGGNIGPALTYEGDKSHELFDFSHVEADLEERELPKTVFTWHILHFENPQKVVPGSVMPNYGFSDKEKVALAMLVMSWRKIKYPVEYLSNPDKYYVLKLIDEGRIKAKEIELVSKVSLNNVDMKKQDTMKTSSTNLTELGKKLFSEKGCNTCHNITEQKLVGPGLKGVTQR
;
A
#
# COMPACT_ATOMS: atom_id res chain seq x y z
N MET A 1 53.98 58.05 31.59
CA MET A 1 53.98 56.60 31.83
C MET A 1 52.59 56.23 32.27
N GLU A 2 51.75 55.73 31.37
CA GLU A 2 50.46 55.15 31.75
C GLU A 2 50.73 53.80 32.43
N GLU A 3 50.30 53.71 33.68
CA GLU A 3 50.39 52.53 34.52
C GLU A 3 49.45 51.47 33.95
N LYS A 4 50.01 50.38 33.41
CA LYS A 4 49.22 49.23 32.96
C LYS A 4 48.54 48.62 34.19
N LYS A 5 47.26 48.91 34.39
CA LYS A 5 46.44 48.21 35.40
C LYS A 5 46.44 46.73 35.09
N GLU A 6 47.01 45.94 35.99
CA GLU A 6 47.05 44.49 35.91
C GLU A 6 45.65 43.94 36.19
N PHE A 7 45.12 43.16 35.26
CA PHE A 7 43.77 42.62 35.37
C PHE A 7 43.73 41.49 36.40
N VAL A 8 42.99 41.71 37.50
CA VAL A 8 42.74 40.68 38.53
C VAL A 8 41.29 40.19 38.37
N PRO A 9 41.07 38.96 37.87
CA PRO A 9 39.72 38.42 37.72
C PRO A 9 39.06 38.20 39.09
N ASP A 10 37.78 38.56 39.20
CA ASP A 10 37.01 38.29 40.42
C ASP A 10 36.75 36.79 40.61
N ARG A 11 36.25 36.40 41.80
CA ARG A 11 36.02 35.00 42.18
C ARG A 11 35.12 34.23 41.19
N TYR A 12 34.24 34.92 40.46
CA TYR A 12 33.24 34.36 39.55
C TYR A 12 33.54 34.68 38.08
N TRP A 13 34.72 35.22 37.77
CA TRP A 13 35.08 35.61 36.42
C TRP A 13 35.02 34.42 35.44
N TYR A 14 35.54 33.27 35.86
CA TYR A 14 35.48 32.04 35.08
C TYR A 14 34.06 31.51 34.95
N ASP A 15 33.25 31.56 36.02
CA ASP A 15 31.85 31.14 35.99
C ASP A 15 31.02 32.01 35.03
N SER A 16 31.27 33.32 35.05
CA SER A 16 30.64 34.27 34.13
C SER A 16 31.03 34.02 32.68
N LEU A 17 32.32 33.76 32.42
CA LEU A 17 32.81 33.38 31.08
C LEU A 17 32.13 32.09 30.59
N TRP A 18 31.98 31.08 31.44
CA TRP A 18 31.27 29.84 31.09
C TRP A 18 29.79 30.09 30.79
N LEU A 19 29.11 30.93 31.57
CA LEU A 19 27.71 31.30 31.30
C LEU A 19 27.56 32.05 29.99
N TYR A 20 28.45 32.99 29.67
CA TYR A 20 28.43 33.70 28.38
C TYR A 20 28.73 32.76 27.21
N ALA A 21 29.72 31.86 27.35
CA ALA A 21 30.04 30.87 26.33
C ALA A 21 28.85 29.92 26.08
N PHE A 22 28.22 29.41 27.13
CA PHE A 22 27.04 28.56 27.02
C PHE A 22 25.84 29.29 26.42
N GLY A 23 25.59 30.54 26.85
CA GLY A 23 24.55 31.39 26.26
C GLY A 23 24.77 31.65 24.78
N PHE A 24 26.01 31.90 24.36
CA PHE A 24 26.37 32.08 22.95
C PHE A 24 26.18 30.79 22.13
N ILE A 25 26.54 29.63 22.69
CA ILE A 25 26.30 28.33 22.07
C ILE A 25 24.80 28.09 21.88
N ILE A 26 23.97 28.36 22.89
CA ILE A 26 22.50 28.26 22.77
C ILE A 26 21.97 29.19 21.68
N LEU A 27 22.45 30.44 21.64
CA LEU A 27 22.05 31.40 20.62
C LEU A 27 22.39 30.91 19.20
N ILE A 28 23.58 30.33 19.01
CA ILE A 28 23.96 29.70 17.73
C ILE A 28 23.01 28.56 17.40
N PHE A 29 22.76 27.64 18.33
CA PHE A 29 21.83 26.51 18.10
C PHE A 29 20.43 26.99 17.75
N MET A 30 19.92 28.02 18.45
CA MET A 30 18.62 28.62 18.17
C MET A 30 18.59 29.27 16.79
N GLY A 31 19.66 29.98 16.42
CA GLY A 31 19.85 30.54 15.07
C GLY A 31 19.83 29.47 13.99
N ILE A 32 20.50 28.34 14.21
CA ILE A 32 20.50 27.18 13.29
C ILE A 32 19.09 26.59 13.16
N VAL A 33 18.39 26.36 14.28
CA VAL A 33 17.03 25.81 14.28
C VAL A 33 16.06 26.75 13.56
N PHE A 34 16.13 28.04 13.85
CA PHE A 34 15.29 29.05 13.20
C PHE A 34 15.58 29.14 11.69
N TYR A 35 16.85 29.14 11.30
CA TYR A 35 17.25 29.11 9.90
C TYR A 35 16.70 27.88 9.16
N ARG A 36 16.79 26.69 9.78
CA ARG A 36 16.23 25.45 9.23
C ARG A 36 14.70 25.50 9.14
N SER A 37 14.03 26.09 10.12
CA SER A 37 12.58 26.26 10.12
C SER A 37 12.10 27.22 9.03
N LEU A 38 12.86 28.26 8.73
CA LEU A 38 12.55 29.20 7.64
C LEU A 38 12.88 28.65 6.25
N ASN A 39 13.81 27.69 6.16
CA ASN A 39 14.25 27.08 4.91
C ASN A 39 14.03 25.56 4.90
N PRO A 40 12.77 25.09 5.02
CA PRO A 40 12.46 23.68 4.91
C PRO A 40 12.77 23.14 3.51
N GLU A 41 13.08 21.85 3.44
CA GLU A 41 13.57 21.15 2.25
C GLU A 41 12.69 21.37 1.00
N TRP A 42 11.36 21.30 1.14
CA TRP A 42 10.41 21.49 0.05
C TRP A 42 10.53 22.84 -0.68
N LYS A 43 10.99 23.90 0.00
CA LYS A 43 11.19 25.21 -0.64
C LYS A 43 12.26 25.16 -1.74
N ASN A 44 13.25 24.28 -1.61
CA ASN A 44 14.29 24.12 -2.63
C ASN A 44 13.70 23.52 -3.90
N TYR A 45 12.84 22.49 -3.77
CA TYR A 45 12.11 21.90 -4.89
C TYR A 45 11.23 22.92 -5.60
N GLN A 46 10.50 23.76 -4.87
CA GLN A 46 9.65 24.77 -5.48
C GLN A 46 10.44 25.89 -6.18
N LYS A 47 11.60 26.30 -5.63
CA LYS A 47 12.52 27.23 -6.30
C LYS A 47 13.05 26.65 -7.61
N GLU A 48 13.37 25.35 -7.63
CA GLU A 48 13.83 24.67 -8.83
C GLU A 48 12.70 24.50 -9.85
N PHE A 49 11.51 24.10 -9.40
CA PHE A 49 10.33 23.96 -10.24
C PHE A 49 9.98 25.26 -10.96
N LYS A 50 10.04 26.40 -10.25
CA LYS A 50 9.84 27.72 -10.85
C LYS A 50 10.77 27.96 -12.04
N LYS A 51 12.06 27.65 -11.90
CA LYS A 51 13.04 27.78 -13.00
C LYS A 51 12.70 26.87 -14.19
N VAL A 52 12.26 25.64 -13.91
CA VAL A 52 11.87 24.67 -14.96
C VAL A 52 10.66 25.18 -15.74
N VAL A 53 9.61 25.65 -15.04
CA VAL A 53 8.41 26.20 -15.68
C VAL A 53 8.72 27.47 -16.47
N GLU A 54 9.50 28.41 -15.90
CA GLU A 54 9.91 29.63 -16.61
C GLU A 54 10.65 29.31 -17.91
N LYS A 55 11.53 28.30 -17.88
CA LYS A 55 12.28 27.86 -19.06
C LYS A 55 11.41 27.13 -20.10
N LYS A 56 10.44 26.33 -19.66
CA LYS A 56 9.68 25.42 -20.53
C LYS A 56 8.37 26.01 -21.05
N LEU A 57 7.63 26.69 -20.19
CA LEU A 57 6.28 27.20 -20.46
C LEU A 57 6.23 28.73 -20.48
N GLY A 58 7.35 29.40 -20.15
CA GLY A 58 7.48 30.84 -20.16
C GLY A 58 7.13 31.52 -18.82
N PRO A 59 7.52 32.79 -18.67
CA PRO A 59 7.39 33.53 -17.41
C PRO A 59 5.94 33.82 -17.01
N ASP A 60 5.03 33.95 -17.98
CA ASP A 60 3.62 34.26 -17.71
C ASP A 60 2.87 33.08 -17.10
N VAL A 61 3.24 31.85 -17.48
CA VAL A 61 2.70 30.63 -16.86
C VAL A 61 3.26 30.47 -15.46
N ALA A 62 4.56 30.67 -15.27
CA ALA A 62 5.21 30.55 -13.96
C ALA A 62 4.63 31.49 -12.90
N LYS A 63 4.20 32.70 -13.29
CA LYS A 63 3.54 33.66 -12.38
C LYS A 63 2.14 33.22 -11.91
N LYS A 64 1.45 32.37 -12.69
CA LYS A 64 0.10 31.88 -12.36
C LYS A 64 0.12 30.67 -11.43
N ILE A 65 1.28 30.01 -11.27
CA ILE A 65 1.41 28.85 -10.39
C ILE A 65 1.45 29.32 -8.94
N ASP A 66 0.54 28.78 -8.14
CA ASP A 66 0.52 29.02 -6.69
C ASP A 66 1.53 28.11 -5.98
N PHE A 67 2.46 28.72 -5.26
CA PHE A 67 3.55 28.07 -4.52
C PHE A 67 3.24 28.03 -3.02
N GLY A 68 3.82 27.07 -2.31
CA GLY A 68 3.55 26.82 -0.90
C GLY A 68 3.18 25.36 -0.65
N ILE A 69 2.85 25.05 0.60
CA ILE A 69 2.44 23.68 0.97
C ILE A 69 1.08 23.40 0.32
N LYS A 70 1.04 22.36 -0.51
CA LYS A 70 -0.16 21.85 -1.14
C LYS A 70 -0.61 20.60 -0.40
N GLN A 71 -1.92 20.48 -0.19
CA GLN A 71 -2.49 19.33 0.52
C GLN A 71 -3.78 18.89 -0.15
N ILE A 72 -3.81 17.61 -0.54
CA ILE A 72 -5.04 16.90 -0.87
C ILE A 72 -5.54 16.29 0.44
N TRP A 73 -6.78 16.58 0.79
CA TRP A 73 -7.40 16.10 2.02
C TRP A 73 -8.48 15.09 1.67
N ASN A 74 -8.28 13.84 2.07
CA ASN A 74 -9.26 12.78 1.90
C ASN A 74 -9.63 12.20 3.28
N PRO A 75 -10.65 12.76 3.96
CA PRO A 75 -11.04 12.35 5.31
C PRO A 75 -11.60 10.93 5.36
N ASP A 76 -12.07 10.43 4.22
CA ASP A 76 -12.81 9.18 4.16
C ASP A 76 -11.92 7.95 3.91
N ILE A 77 -10.65 8.16 3.53
CA ILE A 77 -9.63 7.11 3.52
C ILE A 77 -9.12 6.92 4.96
N MET A 78 -9.51 5.80 5.60
CA MET A 78 -8.97 5.49 6.92
C MET A 78 -7.55 4.90 6.81
N GLY A 79 -6.55 5.66 7.25
CA GLY A 79 -5.14 5.26 7.24
C GLY A 79 -4.20 6.43 7.58
N PRO A 80 -2.86 6.28 7.48
CA PRO A 80 -1.89 7.35 7.80
C PRO A 80 -1.89 8.53 6.80
N ASN A 81 -2.63 8.41 5.69
CA ASN A 81 -2.50 9.29 4.52
C ASN A 81 -3.76 10.15 4.26
N ILE A 82 -4.49 10.51 5.32
CA ILE A 82 -5.65 11.41 5.26
C ILE A 82 -5.28 12.77 4.62
N ALA A 83 -4.07 13.24 4.91
CA ALA A 83 -3.45 14.38 4.25
C ALA A 83 -2.32 13.92 3.34
N ASP A 84 -2.39 14.29 2.07
CA ASP A 84 -1.37 14.02 1.07
C ASP A 84 -0.75 15.34 0.58
N ARG A 85 0.54 15.53 0.83
CA ARG A 85 1.29 16.74 0.47
C ARG A 85 2.35 16.48 -0.61
N CYS A 86 2.29 15.34 -1.30
CA CYS A 86 3.28 14.97 -2.31
C CYS A 86 3.42 16.05 -3.41
N ILE A 87 2.30 16.66 -3.82
CA ILE A 87 2.27 17.74 -4.81
C ILE A 87 2.90 19.06 -4.33
N THR A 88 3.35 19.15 -3.07
CA THR A 88 4.20 20.27 -2.62
C THR A 88 5.57 20.24 -3.30
N CYS A 89 6.13 19.06 -3.52
CA CYS A 89 7.39 18.88 -4.25
C CYS A 89 7.14 18.46 -5.70
N HIS A 90 6.14 17.60 -5.93
CA HIS A 90 5.77 17.07 -7.25
C HIS A 90 4.75 17.96 -7.97
N MET A 91 5.04 19.25 -8.12
CA MET A 91 4.06 20.24 -8.60
C MET A 91 3.69 20.08 -10.09
N GLY A 92 4.50 19.38 -10.87
CA GLY A 92 4.29 19.25 -12.32
C GLY A 92 3.29 18.18 -12.74
N VAL A 93 2.76 17.38 -11.80
CA VAL A 93 1.98 16.16 -12.09
C VAL A 93 0.77 16.39 -12.99
N GLU A 94 0.11 17.54 -12.91
CA GLU A 94 -1.09 17.88 -13.69
C GLU A 94 -0.81 18.96 -14.75
N ILE A 95 0.43 19.43 -14.88
CA ILE A 95 0.78 20.48 -15.84
C ILE A 95 1.15 19.86 -17.18
N LYS A 96 0.36 20.19 -18.22
CA LYS A 96 0.66 19.81 -19.61
C LYS A 96 1.91 20.53 -20.11
N GLY A 97 2.76 19.83 -20.88
CA GLY A 97 4.00 20.35 -21.44
C GLY A 97 5.26 20.05 -20.59
N LEU A 98 5.13 19.28 -19.51
CA LEU A 98 6.24 18.81 -18.67
C LEU A 98 6.48 17.29 -18.78
N GLU A 99 6.04 16.67 -19.87
CA GLU A 99 6.14 15.22 -20.13
C GLU A 99 7.55 14.80 -20.57
N GLY A 100 8.35 15.75 -21.08
CA GLY A 100 9.65 15.50 -21.71
C GLY A 100 10.70 14.89 -20.78
N GLU A 101 11.58 14.05 -21.33
CA GLU A 101 12.67 13.43 -20.58
C GLU A 101 13.69 14.44 -20.05
N ASP A 102 13.76 15.62 -20.65
CA ASP A 102 14.66 16.70 -20.23
C ASP A 102 14.13 17.48 -19.01
N VAL A 103 12.89 17.20 -18.58
CA VAL A 103 12.34 17.69 -17.31
C VAL A 103 12.79 16.74 -16.18
N PRO A 104 13.26 17.25 -15.02
CA PRO A 104 13.57 16.41 -13.87
C PRO A 104 12.37 15.55 -13.44
N VAL A 105 12.60 14.27 -13.11
CA VAL A 105 11.53 13.30 -12.80
C VAL A 105 10.54 13.80 -11.74
N VAL A 106 11.02 14.56 -10.74
CA VAL A 106 10.18 15.13 -9.68
C VAL A 106 9.12 16.11 -10.20
N PHE A 107 9.37 16.77 -11.34
CA PHE A 107 8.50 17.80 -11.92
C PHE A 107 7.78 17.35 -13.19
N ARG A 108 7.90 16.08 -13.57
CA ARG A 108 7.23 15.57 -14.77
C ARG A 108 5.74 15.46 -14.57
N THR A 109 5.01 15.66 -15.66
CA THR A 109 3.59 15.35 -15.76
C THR A 109 3.36 13.87 -15.48
N HIS A 110 2.22 13.54 -14.86
CA HIS A 110 1.87 12.16 -14.57
C HIS A 110 1.79 11.35 -15.88
N PRO A 111 2.39 10.15 -15.95
CA PRO A 111 2.27 9.30 -17.12
C PRO A 111 0.81 8.90 -17.39
N ASN A 112 0.42 8.83 -18.66
CA ASN A 112 -0.90 8.39 -19.08
C ASN A 112 -2.08 9.19 -18.47
N PRO A 113 -2.13 10.53 -18.70
CA PRO A 113 -3.18 11.39 -18.15
C PRO A 113 -4.58 11.03 -18.67
N ASP A 114 -4.70 10.50 -19.90
CA ASP A 114 -5.98 10.12 -20.52
C ASP A 114 -6.31 8.60 -20.29
N GLY A 115 -5.78 8.02 -19.21
CA GLY A 115 -5.87 6.59 -18.93
C GLY A 115 -6.35 6.28 -17.52
N ILE A 116 -5.42 5.88 -16.64
CA ILE A 116 -5.77 5.56 -15.25
C ILE A 116 -6.36 6.77 -14.52
N MET A 117 -5.87 7.96 -14.87
CA MET A 117 -6.20 9.24 -14.24
C MET A 117 -7.65 9.70 -14.52
N ASP A 118 -8.25 9.31 -15.64
CA ASP A 118 -9.66 9.59 -15.93
C ASP A 118 -10.59 8.92 -14.92
N LYS A 119 -10.24 7.71 -14.48
CA LYS A 119 -10.99 6.95 -13.48
C LYS A 119 -10.51 7.21 -12.05
N HIS A 120 -9.31 7.75 -11.90
CA HIS A 120 -8.65 7.98 -10.61
C HIS A 120 -8.06 9.40 -10.53
N PRO A 121 -8.88 10.46 -10.50
CA PRO A 121 -8.36 11.82 -10.42
C PRO A 121 -7.56 12.04 -9.12
N ILE A 122 -6.39 12.68 -9.22
CA ILE A 122 -5.46 12.91 -8.09
C ILE A 122 -6.17 13.69 -6.97
N GLU A 123 -6.97 14.69 -7.31
CA GLU A 123 -7.74 15.48 -6.34
C GLU A 123 -8.64 14.62 -5.44
N LYS A 124 -9.13 13.48 -5.96
CA LYS A 124 -10.00 12.56 -5.23
C LYS A 124 -9.24 11.46 -4.49
N PHE A 125 -8.18 10.92 -5.10
CA PHE A 125 -7.48 9.74 -4.56
C PHE A 125 -6.20 10.06 -3.78
N GLY A 126 -5.57 11.20 -4.05
CA GLY A 126 -4.22 11.51 -3.59
C GLY A 126 -3.15 10.64 -4.28
N CYS A 127 -1.88 10.94 -4.02
CA CYS A 127 -0.73 10.22 -4.59
C CYS A 127 -0.46 8.91 -3.82
N THR A 128 -0.58 8.97 -2.49
CA THR A 128 -0.27 7.88 -1.56
C THR A 128 -1.17 6.66 -1.71
N SER A 129 -2.43 6.84 -2.14
CA SER A 129 -3.34 5.72 -2.43
C SER A 129 -2.84 4.80 -3.54
N CYS A 130 -2.00 5.30 -4.45
CA CYS A 130 -1.39 4.50 -5.51
C CYS A 130 0.07 4.19 -5.18
N HIS A 131 0.84 5.20 -4.77
CA HIS A 131 2.29 5.09 -4.64
C HIS A 131 2.79 4.67 -3.25
N GLY A 132 1.94 4.72 -2.23
CA GLY A 132 2.37 4.56 -0.83
C GLY A 132 3.07 5.81 -0.30
N GLY A 133 3.87 5.67 0.75
CA GLY A 133 4.56 6.78 1.40
C GLY A 133 3.82 7.39 2.59
N GLN A 134 4.40 8.45 3.13
CA GLN A 134 3.83 9.26 4.21
C GLN A 134 3.33 10.60 3.66
N GLY A 135 2.03 10.69 3.42
CA GLY A 135 1.39 11.86 2.82
C GLY A 135 1.64 13.18 3.56
N PRO A 136 1.62 13.25 4.90
CA PRO A 136 1.83 14.52 5.62
C PRO A 136 3.28 15.04 5.60
N ALA A 137 4.24 14.20 5.21
CA ALA A 137 5.66 14.53 5.29
C ALA A 137 6.10 15.52 4.21
N LEU A 138 7.01 16.42 4.58
CA LEU A 138 7.54 17.48 3.70
C LEU A 138 9.06 17.37 3.48
N THR A 139 9.63 16.20 3.76
CA THR A 139 11.03 15.85 3.51
C THR A 139 11.08 14.54 2.73
N VAL A 140 12.01 14.41 1.78
CA VAL A 140 12.09 13.20 0.94
C VAL A 140 12.32 11.95 1.80
N LYS A 141 13.19 12.06 2.81
CA LYS A 141 13.49 10.94 3.71
C LYS A 141 12.24 10.40 4.41
N GLN A 142 11.37 11.28 4.92
CA GLN A 142 10.17 10.84 5.62
C GLN A 142 9.05 10.45 4.66
N ALA A 143 8.83 11.22 3.59
CA ALA A 143 7.77 10.95 2.62
C ALA A 143 7.97 9.59 1.91
N HIS A 144 9.21 9.28 1.51
CA HIS A 144 9.51 8.10 0.68
C HIS A 144 9.91 6.85 1.47
N ALA A 145 10.07 6.95 2.79
CA ALA A 145 10.79 5.95 3.61
C ALA A 145 12.25 5.77 3.14
N GLY A 146 13.02 6.86 3.13
CA GLY A 146 14.45 6.81 2.77
C GLY A 146 15.29 5.99 3.75
N LYS A 147 16.59 5.82 3.46
CA LYS A 147 17.51 4.96 4.23
C LYS A 147 17.36 5.16 5.76
N GLY A 148 17.15 4.04 6.46
CA GLY A 148 16.99 3.99 7.91
C GLY A 148 15.57 4.30 8.42
N VAL A 149 14.64 4.66 7.54
CA VAL A 149 13.22 4.84 7.88
C VAL A 149 12.46 3.56 7.54
N ARG A 150 11.73 3.02 8.51
CA ARG A 150 11.00 1.75 8.37
C ARG A 150 9.50 1.97 8.45
N TRP A 151 8.95 2.65 7.44
CA TRP A 151 7.50 2.77 7.32
C TRP A 151 6.90 1.46 6.83
N LEU A 152 5.72 1.11 7.36
CA LEU A 152 4.91 0.02 6.83
C LEU A 152 4.42 0.30 5.39
N TRP A 153 4.40 1.59 5.03
CA TRP A 153 3.92 2.15 3.77
C TRP A 153 5.02 2.99 3.10
N PRO A 154 6.10 2.38 2.57
CA PRO A 154 7.10 3.11 1.79
C PRO A 154 6.51 3.57 0.45
N VAL A 155 7.18 4.50 -0.22
CA VAL A 155 6.86 4.79 -1.63
C VAL A 155 7.40 3.66 -2.49
N TYR A 156 6.58 3.11 -3.37
CA TYR A 156 6.99 2.12 -4.36
C TYR A 156 7.77 2.79 -5.49
N THR A 157 9.11 2.73 -5.39
CA THR A 157 10.02 3.35 -6.34
C THR A 157 10.55 2.35 -7.37
N ARG A 158 11.07 2.87 -8.48
CA ARG A 158 11.83 2.05 -9.46
C ARG A 158 13.04 1.38 -8.83
N GLU A 159 13.69 2.06 -7.89
CA GLU A 159 14.85 1.52 -7.18
C GLU A 159 14.46 0.31 -6.32
N MET A 160 13.32 0.41 -5.64
CA MET A 160 12.76 -0.71 -4.89
C MET A 160 12.52 -1.95 -5.78
N GLN A 161 11.97 -1.76 -6.97
CA GLN A 161 11.72 -2.84 -7.93
C GLN A 161 12.99 -3.57 -8.39
N LYS A 162 14.11 -2.85 -8.53
CA LYS A 162 15.38 -3.43 -8.97
C LYS A 162 15.91 -4.46 -7.98
N HIS A 163 15.74 -4.23 -6.67
CA HIS A 163 16.14 -5.20 -5.64
C HIS A 163 15.44 -6.56 -5.81
N TYR A 164 14.28 -6.59 -6.45
CA TYR A 164 13.50 -7.81 -6.70
C TYR A 164 13.60 -8.30 -8.14
N LYS A 165 14.61 -7.84 -8.90
CA LYS A 165 14.88 -8.24 -10.29
C LYS A 165 13.70 -8.01 -11.25
N ILE A 166 12.84 -7.06 -10.94
CA ILE A 166 11.73 -6.68 -11.81
C ILE A 166 12.29 -5.75 -12.90
N GLN A 167 12.40 -6.26 -14.14
CA GLN A 167 12.96 -5.54 -15.29
C GLN A 167 11.94 -4.66 -16.04
N GLU A 168 10.71 -4.57 -15.53
CA GLU A 168 9.64 -3.79 -16.14
C GLU A 168 9.95 -2.29 -16.09
N ASN A 169 9.80 -1.61 -17.23
CA ASN A 169 9.99 -0.16 -17.35
C ASN A 169 8.89 0.66 -16.68
N ARG A 170 7.85 0.04 -16.11
CA ARG A 170 6.75 0.69 -15.39
C ARG A 170 6.86 0.44 -13.88
N LEU A 171 6.19 1.27 -13.09
CA LEU A 171 6.12 1.13 -11.64
C LEU A 171 5.14 0.01 -11.24
N VAL A 172 5.47 -1.26 -11.48
CA VAL A 172 4.59 -2.41 -11.20
C VAL A 172 4.26 -2.59 -9.71
N MET A 173 5.14 -2.18 -8.79
CA MET A 173 4.89 -2.42 -7.36
C MET A 173 3.72 -1.60 -6.81
N ILE A 174 3.30 -0.52 -7.49
CA ILE A 174 2.10 0.25 -7.12
C ILE A 174 0.83 -0.60 -7.18
N GLN A 175 0.84 -1.71 -7.94
CA GLN A 175 -0.28 -2.63 -8.03
C GLN A 175 -0.68 -3.22 -6.66
N ILE A 176 0.25 -3.27 -5.69
CA ILE A 176 -0.05 -3.62 -4.29
C ILE A 176 -1.21 -2.76 -3.80
N ASN A 177 -1.15 -1.44 -4.01
CA ASN A 177 -2.17 -0.53 -3.52
C ASN A 177 -3.44 -0.53 -4.37
N CYS A 178 -3.34 -0.82 -5.68
CA CYS A 178 -4.53 -0.96 -6.53
C CYS A 178 -5.48 -2.03 -5.97
N ASN A 179 -4.95 -3.10 -5.37
CA ASN A 179 -5.75 -4.17 -4.79
C ASN A 179 -6.48 -3.76 -3.49
N HIS A 180 -6.28 -2.57 -2.93
CA HIS A 180 -7.12 -2.11 -1.82
C HIS A 180 -8.57 -1.85 -2.26
N CYS A 181 -8.75 -1.28 -3.46
CA CYS A 181 -10.05 -1.02 -4.06
C CYS A 181 -10.49 -2.15 -4.99
N HIS A 182 -9.53 -2.75 -5.71
CA HIS A 182 -9.76 -3.84 -6.66
C HIS A 182 -9.65 -5.24 -6.03
N ARG A 183 -9.77 -5.37 -4.69
CA ARG A 183 -9.56 -6.62 -3.95
C ARG A 183 -10.39 -7.79 -4.47
N PHE A 184 -11.65 -7.52 -4.82
CA PHE A 184 -12.65 -8.54 -5.20
C PHE A 184 -12.84 -8.68 -6.70
N ASP A 185 -12.19 -7.83 -7.49
CA ASP A 185 -12.18 -8.02 -8.94
C ASP A 185 -11.48 -9.34 -9.25
N LYS A 186 -12.05 -10.09 -10.19
CA LYS A 186 -11.38 -11.28 -10.72
C LYS A 186 -10.06 -10.89 -11.39
N GLU A 187 -10.13 -9.91 -12.29
CA GLU A 187 -8.99 -9.35 -13.00
C GLU A 187 -9.23 -7.85 -13.22
N THR A 188 -8.14 -7.07 -13.18
CA THR A 188 -8.19 -5.62 -13.43
C THR A 188 -7.15 -5.26 -14.50
N PRO A 189 -7.52 -4.54 -15.57
CA PRO A 189 -6.56 -4.11 -16.60
C PRO A 189 -5.38 -3.33 -16.02
N GLY A 190 -4.15 -3.69 -16.40
CA GLY A 190 -2.93 -3.05 -15.91
C GLY A 190 -2.40 -3.54 -14.56
N MET A 191 -3.10 -4.47 -13.90
CA MET A 191 -2.70 -5.11 -12.63
C MET A 191 -2.07 -6.49 -12.83
N ASP A 192 -1.22 -6.66 -13.84
CA ASP A 192 -0.73 -7.98 -14.31
C ASP A 192 -0.11 -8.87 -13.21
N TYR A 193 0.62 -8.29 -12.24
CA TYR A 193 1.20 -9.06 -11.14
C TYR A 193 0.13 -9.49 -10.13
N ILE A 194 -0.81 -8.60 -9.80
CA ILE A 194 -1.90 -8.95 -8.88
C ILE A 194 -2.86 -9.95 -9.52
N ASN A 195 -3.18 -9.81 -10.81
CA ASN A 195 -4.01 -10.76 -11.55
C ASN A 195 -3.37 -12.16 -11.55
N LEU A 196 -2.06 -12.24 -11.86
CA LEU A 196 -1.30 -13.48 -11.78
C LEU A 196 -1.36 -14.09 -10.37
N ALA A 197 -1.14 -13.29 -9.33
CA ALA A 197 -1.20 -13.76 -7.95
C ALA A 197 -2.58 -14.29 -7.56
N LYS A 198 -3.66 -13.59 -7.96
CA LYS A 198 -5.05 -14.03 -7.73
C LYS A 198 -5.33 -15.36 -8.41
N GLN A 199 -4.87 -15.53 -9.65
CA GLN A 199 -4.96 -16.79 -10.39
C GLN A 199 -4.23 -17.92 -9.63
N ILE A 200 -2.99 -17.71 -9.19
CA ILE A 200 -2.23 -18.72 -8.44
C ILE A 200 -2.93 -19.08 -7.12
N VAL A 201 -3.43 -18.09 -6.37
CA VAL A 201 -4.17 -18.33 -5.12
C VAL A 201 -5.37 -19.25 -5.35
N GLN A 202 -6.06 -19.10 -6.49
CA GLN A 202 -7.16 -19.96 -6.89
C GLN A 202 -6.66 -21.35 -7.34
N GLU A 203 -5.70 -21.43 -8.25
CA GLU A 203 -5.22 -22.69 -8.83
C GLU A 203 -4.55 -23.61 -7.81
N LYS A 204 -3.77 -23.03 -6.88
CA LYS A 204 -3.10 -23.77 -5.80
C LYS A 204 -4.00 -23.98 -4.59
N ASN A 205 -5.26 -23.54 -4.65
CA ASN A 205 -6.24 -23.64 -3.57
C ASN A 205 -5.70 -23.14 -2.22
N CYS A 206 -5.02 -21.99 -2.19
CA CYS A 206 -4.40 -21.48 -0.96
C CYS A 206 -5.43 -21.30 0.18
N ARG A 207 -6.69 -21.02 -0.17
CA ARG A 207 -7.82 -20.92 0.77
C ARG A 207 -8.14 -22.23 1.49
N GLN A 208 -7.71 -23.38 0.98
CA GLN A 208 -7.90 -24.67 1.66
C GLN A 208 -7.15 -24.72 2.99
N CYS A 209 -6.00 -24.06 3.07
CA CYS A 209 -5.18 -24.01 4.28
C CYS A 209 -5.27 -22.66 5.01
N HIS A 210 -5.45 -21.56 4.28
CA HIS A 210 -5.42 -20.20 4.83
C HIS A 210 -6.80 -19.52 4.82
N VAL A 211 -7.10 -18.75 5.87
CA VAL A 211 -8.24 -17.83 5.87
C VAL A 211 -7.92 -16.56 5.09
N ILE A 212 -8.64 -16.34 3.99
CA ILE A 212 -8.55 -15.15 3.14
C ILE A 212 -9.95 -14.53 3.02
N ASP A 213 -10.06 -13.24 3.30
CA ASP A 213 -11.34 -12.52 3.37
C ASP A 213 -12.35 -13.12 4.37
N GLY A 214 -11.85 -13.79 5.42
CA GLY A 214 -12.68 -14.49 6.41
C GLY A 214 -13.20 -15.86 5.99
N TYR A 215 -12.75 -16.41 4.86
CA TYR A 215 -13.11 -17.76 4.39
C TYR A 215 -11.85 -18.60 4.15
N GLY A 216 -11.92 -19.89 4.45
CA GLY A 216 -10.85 -20.85 4.18
C GLY A 216 -10.56 -21.78 5.35
N GLY A 217 -9.39 -22.42 5.33
CA GLY A 217 -8.91 -23.31 6.38
C GLY A 217 -8.06 -22.61 7.44
N ASN A 218 -7.85 -23.32 8.55
CA ASN A 218 -7.04 -22.87 9.70
C ASN A 218 -5.75 -23.70 9.86
N ILE A 219 -5.28 -24.35 8.79
CA ILE A 219 -4.02 -25.12 8.80
C ILE A 219 -2.84 -24.15 8.75
N GLY A 220 -2.91 -23.15 7.89
CA GLY A 220 -1.99 -22.02 7.83
C GLY A 220 -2.55 -20.80 8.54
N PRO A 221 -1.72 -19.77 8.77
CA PRO A 221 -2.16 -18.52 9.37
C PRO A 221 -3.19 -17.80 8.50
N ALA A 222 -4.07 -17.00 9.12
CA ALA A 222 -4.98 -16.14 8.40
C ALA A 222 -4.20 -15.04 7.65
N LEU A 223 -4.49 -14.88 6.34
CA LEU A 223 -3.80 -13.92 5.47
C LEU A 223 -4.64 -12.66 5.20
N THR A 224 -5.87 -12.61 5.71
CA THR A 224 -6.87 -11.55 5.41
C THR A 224 -6.35 -10.13 5.65
N TYR A 225 -5.45 -9.96 6.63
CA TYR A 225 -4.80 -8.68 6.97
C TYR A 225 -3.29 -8.82 7.10
N GLU A 226 -2.68 -9.74 6.33
CA GLU A 226 -1.25 -10.02 6.43
C GLU A 226 -0.38 -8.77 6.21
N GLY A 227 -0.78 -7.89 5.28
CA GLY A 227 -0.05 -6.67 4.99
C GLY A 227 0.03 -5.69 6.16
N ASP A 228 -0.87 -5.77 7.14
CA ASP A 228 -0.86 -4.87 8.32
C ASP A 228 0.15 -5.28 9.39
N LYS A 229 0.75 -6.47 9.27
CA LYS A 229 1.74 -6.94 10.24
C LYS A 229 3.03 -6.14 10.14
N SER A 230 3.53 -5.69 11.30
CA SER A 230 4.79 -4.96 11.38
C SER A 230 5.99 -5.90 11.26
N HIS A 231 7.17 -5.33 11.01
CA HIS A 231 8.41 -6.09 10.80
C HIS A 231 8.73 -7.02 11.97
N GLU A 232 8.40 -6.61 13.19
CA GLU A 232 8.69 -7.33 14.43
C GLU A 232 7.89 -8.64 14.57
N LEU A 233 6.84 -8.81 13.77
CA LEU A 233 6.02 -10.03 13.75
C LEU A 233 6.58 -11.12 12.81
N PHE A 234 7.70 -10.86 12.14
CA PHE A 234 8.34 -11.80 11.24
C PHE A 234 9.72 -12.20 11.76
N ASP A 235 9.98 -13.51 11.79
CA ASP A 235 11.28 -14.04 12.15
C ASP A 235 12.19 -14.07 10.92
N PHE A 236 13.31 -13.35 10.99
CA PHE A 236 14.31 -13.27 9.93
C PHE A 236 15.53 -14.19 10.18
N SER A 237 15.59 -14.88 11.32
CA SER A 237 16.77 -15.66 11.74
C SER A 237 17.20 -16.73 10.71
N HIS A 238 16.24 -17.29 9.97
CA HIS A 238 16.48 -18.34 8.98
C HIS A 238 16.76 -17.83 7.56
N VAL A 239 16.78 -16.51 7.35
CA VAL A 239 17.00 -15.88 6.04
C VAL A 239 18.13 -14.86 6.04
N GLU A 240 18.84 -14.64 7.15
CA GLU A 240 19.88 -13.59 7.23
C GLU A 240 20.99 -13.80 6.20
N ALA A 241 21.42 -15.04 5.96
CA ALA A 241 22.38 -15.38 4.92
C ALA A 241 21.86 -15.04 3.51
N ASP A 242 20.59 -15.35 3.20
CA ASP A 242 20.00 -15.01 1.89
C ASP A 242 19.94 -13.49 1.67
N LEU A 243 19.68 -12.73 2.74
CA LEU A 243 19.62 -11.27 2.69
C LEU A 243 20.99 -10.68 2.36
N GLU A 244 22.05 -11.18 2.99
CA GLU A 244 23.42 -10.71 2.78
C GLU A 244 23.96 -11.15 1.41
N GLU A 245 23.90 -12.44 1.08
CA GLU A 245 24.46 -13.00 -0.16
C GLU A 245 23.80 -12.44 -1.42
N ARG A 246 22.50 -12.11 -1.35
CA ARG A 246 21.71 -11.61 -2.50
C ARG A 246 21.48 -10.10 -2.45
N GLU A 247 22.07 -9.40 -1.47
CA GLU A 247 21.91 -7.96 -1.24
C GLU A 247 20.42 -7.53 -1.18
N LEU A 248 19.58 -8.36 -0.56
CA LEU A 248 18.15 -8.10 -0.46
C LEU A 248 17.84 -7.21 0.75
N PRO A 249 16.92 -6.25 0.62
CA PRO A 249 16.55 -5.39 1.74
C PRO A 249 15.80 -6.21 2.80
N LYS A 250 16.17 -6.07 4.09
CA LYS A 250 15.49 -6.73 5.22
C LYS A 250 14.09 -6.11 5.44
N THR A 251 13.10 -6.61 4.71
CA THR A 251 11.71 -6.14 4.73
C THR A 251 10.71 -7.30 4.82
N VAL A 252 9.50 -7.01 5.27
CA VAL A 252 8.39 -8.00 5.28
C VAL A 252 8.10 -8.50 3.87
N PHE A 253 8.21 -7.65 2.84
CA PHE A 253 8.02 -8.05 1.46
C PHE A 253 9.07 -9.09 1.01
N THR A 254 10.35 -8.86 1.35
CA THR A 254 11.43 -9.82 1.10
C THR A 254 11.21 -11.14 1.84
N TRP A 255 10.76 -11.07 3.09
CA TRP A 255 10.41 -12.27 3.87
C TRP A 255 9.38 -13.14 3.14
N HIS A 256 8.33 -12.52 2.60
CA HIS A 256 7.31 -13.24 1.83
C HIS A 256 7.86 -13.85 0.54
N ILE A 257 8.72 -13.14 -0.19
CA ILE A 257 9.38 -13.69 -1.39
C ILE A 257 10.18 -14.95 -1.04
N LEU A 258 10.99 -14.90 0.02
CA LEU A 258 11.80 -16.04 0.46
C LEU A 258 10.92 -17.17 1.00
N HIS A 259 9.82 -16.85 1.67
CA HIS A 259 8.85 -17.86 2.13
C HIS A 259 8.15 -18.56 0.95
N PHE A 260 7.79 -17.84 -0.11
CA PHE A 260 7.27 -18.46 -1.34
C PHE A 260 8.33 -19.24 -2.12
N GLU A 261 9.61 -18.94 -1.93
CA GLU A 261 10.73 -19.71 -2.51
C GLU A 261 10.95 -21.03 -1.77
N ASN A 262 10.97 -20.99 -0.43
CA ASN A 262 11.14 -22.18 0.39
C ASN A 262 10.50 -21.97 1.78
N PRO A 263 9.23 -22.37 1.98
CA PRO A 263 8.51 -22.10 3.22
C PRO A 263 9.10 -22.86 4.42
N GLN A 264 9.64 -24.07 4.22
CA GLN A 264 10.28 -24.86 5.28
C GLN A 264 11.59 -24.23 5.77
N LYS A 265 12.32 -23.55 4.88
CA LYS A 265 13.54 -22.83 5.27
C LYS A 265 13.19 -21.64 6.16
N VAL A 266 12.23 -20.82 5.73
CA VAL A 266 11.86 -19.60 6.44
C VAL A 266 11.12 -19.89 7.74
N VAL A 267 10.24 -20.90 7.72
CA VAL A 267 9.46 -21.35 8.88
C VAL A 267 9.70 -22.85 9.08
N PRO A 268 10.64 -23.24 9.98
CA PRO A 268 10.90 -24.64 10.27
C PRO A 268 9.64 -25.38 10.72
N GLY A 269 9.39 -26.54 10.12
CA GLY A 269 8.18 -27.33 10.38
C GLY A 269 6.93 -26.85 9.61
N SER A 270 7.06 -25.87 8.72
CA SER A 270 5.95 -25.44 7.86
C SER A 270 5.41 -26.59 6.99
N VAL A 271 4.09 -26.79 7.07
CA VAL A 271 3.35 -27.74 6.24
C VAL A 271 2.98 -27.18 4.86
N MET A 272 3.29 -25.90 4.59
CA MET A 272 3.04 -25.29 3.29
C MET A 272 3.94 -25.94 2.23
N PRO A 273 3.39 -26.51 1.14
CA PRO A 273 4.21 -27.13 0.11
C PRO A 273 5.15 -26.14 -0.57
N ASN A 274 6.34 -26.60 -0.96
CA ASN A 274 7.16 -25.87 -1.91
C ASN A 274 6.62 -26.11 -3.32
N TYR A 275 5.97 -25.11 -3.90
CA TYR A 275 5.36 -25.19 -5.23
C TYR A 275 6.34 -24.94 -6.38
N GLY A 276 7.59 -24.54 -6.10
CA GLY A 276 8.57 -24.23 -7.14
C GLY A 276 8.22 -22.99 -7.96
N PHE A 277 7.65 -21.95 -7.33
CA PHE A 277 7.26 -20.71 -8.00
C PHE A 277 8.45 -20.02 -8.67
N SER A 278 8.22 -19.51 -9.87
CA SER A 278 9.17 -18.64 -10.58
C SER A 278 9.38 -17.31 -9.86
N ASP A 279 10.46 -16.59 -10.21
CA ASP A 279 10.76 -15.27 -9.61
C ASP A 279 9.61 -14.27 -9.75
N LYS A 280 8.95 -14.25 -10.92
CA LYS A 280 7.78 -13.40 -11.15
C LYS A 280 6.60 -13.77 -10.27
N GLU A 281 6.33 -15.07 -10.10
CA GLU A 281 5.22 -15.57 -9.29
C GLU A 281 5.43 -15.29 -7.80
N LYS A 282 6.66 -15.49 -7.28
CA LYS A 282 7.00 -15.16 -5.88
C LYS A 282 6.77 -13.68 -5.57
N VAL A 283 7.23 -12.81 -6.47
CA VAL A 283 7.03 -11.35 -6.35
C VAL A 283 5.54 -11.00 -6.43
N ALA A 284 4.81 -11.57 -7.39
CA ALA A 284 3.37 -11.36 -7.55
C ALA A 284 2.58 -11.77 -6.30
N LEU A 285 2.86 -12.96 -5.75
CA LEU A 285 2.24 -13.45 -4.52
C LEU A 285 2.57 -12.57 -3.32
N ALA A 286 3.84 -12.16 -3.16
CA ALA A 286 4.24 -11.23 -2.10
C ALA A 286 3.51 -9.88 -2.23
N MET A 287 3.33 -9.37 -3.46
CA MET A 287 2.57 -8.15 -3.71
C MET A 287 1.10 -8.30 -3.29
N LEU A 288 0.46 -9.42 -3.64
CA LEU A 288 -0.93 -9.69 -3.26
C LEU A 288 -1.08 -9.82 -1.75
N VAL A 289 -0.22 -10.57 -1.08
CA VAL A 289 -0.27 -10.74 0.38
C VAL A 289 -0.07 -9.40 1.10
N MET A 290 0.91 -8.59 0.66
CA MET A 290 1.14 -7.27 1.25
C MET A 290 0.01 -6.26 0.98
N SER A 291 -0.84 -6.51 -0.01
CA SER A 291 -2.03 -5.69 -0.29
C SER A 291 -3.22 -6.00 0.62
N TRP A 292 -3.24 -7.18 1.27
CA TRP A 292 -4.34 -7.56 2.15
C TRP A 292 -4.22 -6.84 3.48
N ARG A 293 -4.86 -5.68 3.52
CA ARG A 293 -4.82 -4.74 4.63
C ARG A 293 -6.21 -4.28 5.01
N LYS A 294 -6.34 -3.80 6.24
CA LYS A 294 -7.57 -3.26 6.81
C LYS A 294 -7.67 -1.77 6.52
N ILE A 295 -7.74 -1.42 5.25
CA ILE A 295 -8.02 -0.04 4.82
C ILE A 295 -9.52 0.11 4.63
N LYS A 296 -10.05 1.27 5.00
CA LYS A 296 -11.44 1.62 4.69
C LYS A 296 -11.41 2.71 3.63
N TYR A 297 -12.03 2.39 2.51
CA TYR A 297 -12.38 3.32 1.46
C TYR A 297 -13.91 3.42 1.42
N PRO A 298 -14.46 4.59 1.09
CA PRO A 298 -15.88 4.71 0.79
C PRO A 298 -16.26 3.83 -0.40
N VAL A 299 -17.52 3.43 -0.47
CA VAL A 299 -17.97 2.46 -1.48
C VAL A 299 -17.76 2.95 -2.91
N GLU A 300 -17.88 4.26 -3.13
CA GLU A 300 -17.64 4.90 -4.42
C GLU A 300 -16.20 4.77 -4.95
N TYR A 301 -15.24 4.36 -4.11
CA TYR A 301 -13.86 4.09 -4.52
C TYR A 301 -13.65 2.61 -4.89
N LEU A 302 -14.61 1.72 -4.60
CA LEU A 302 -14.49 0.28 -4.80
C LEU A 302 -14.98 -0.12 -6.21
N SER A 303 -14.22 -0.96 -6.91
CA SER A 303 -14.43 -1.24 -8.35
C SER A 303 -15.57 -2.19 -8.69
N ASN A 304 -15.97 -3.07 -7.76
CA ASN A 304 -17.16 -3.90 -7.86
C ASN A 304 -17.38 -4.57 -6.50
N PRO A 305 -17.89 -3.82 -5.50
CA PRO A 305 -18.00 -4.37 -4.17
C PRO A 305 -19.10 -5.45 -4.19
N ASP A 306 -18.72 -6.72 -4.02
CA ASP A 306 -19.67 -7.83 -3.91
C ASP A 306 -20.71 -7.48 -2.84
N LYS A 307 -22.00 -7.74 -3.11
CA LYS A 307 -23.09 -7.58 -2.13
C LYS A 307 -22.74 -8.20 -0.78
N TYR A 308 -22.10 -9.37 -0.76
CA TYR A 308 -21.63 -10.02 0.47
C TYR A 308 -20.51 -9.26 1.15
N TYR A 309 -19.59 -8.65 0.39
CA TYR A 309 -18.55 -7.81 0.96
C TYR A 309 -19.14 -6.52 1.53
N VAL A 310 -20.11 -5.88 0.86
CA VAL A 310 -20.78 -4.69 1.39
C VAL A 310 -21.54 -5.01 2.68
N LEU A 311 -22.26 -6.13 2.72
CA LEU A 311 -22.92 -6.61 3.94
C LEU A 311 -21.90 -6.87 5.06
N LYS A 312 -20.79 -7.55 4.77
CA LYS A 312 -19.71 -7.79 5.73
C LYS A 312 -19.08 -6.48 6.24
N LEU A 313 -18.87 -5.49 5.37
CA LEU A 313 -18.37 -4.19 5.76
C LEU A 313 -19.34 -3.46 6.71
N ILE A 314 -20.64 -3.66 6.56
CA ILE A 314 -21.65 -3.13 7.48
C ILE A 314 -21.58 -3.84 8.84
N ASP A 315 -21.53 -5.17 8.84
CA ASP A 315 -21.41 -5.98 10.06
C ASP A 315 -20.14 -5.64 10.85
N GLU A 316 -19.04 -5.37 10.13
CA GLU A 316 -17.77 -4.91 10.72
C GLU A 316 -17.78 -3.43 11.14
N GLY A 317 -18.91 -2.71 11.00
CA GLY A 317 -19.06 -1.28 11.33
C GLY A 317 -18.19 -0.36 10.46
N ARG A 318 -17.84 -0.80 9.25
CA ARG A 318 -16.94 -0.10 8.33
C ARG A 318 -17.66 0.82 7.35
N ILE A 319 -18.96 0.62 7.14
CA ILE A 319 -19.85 1.38 6.25
C ILE A 319 -21.18 1.61 6.98
N LYS A 320 -21.80 2.80 6.79
CA LYS A 320 -23.13 3.07 7.36
C LYS A 320 -24.22 2.52 6.44
N ALA A 321 -25.27 1.91 7.01
CA ALA A 321 -26.36 1.31 6.22
C ALA A 321 -27.05 2.27 5.22
N LYS A 322 -26.99 3.59 5.43
CA LYS A 322 -27.52 4.58 4.48
C LYS A 322 -26.76 4.63 3.14
N GLU A 323 -25.52 4.14 3.10
CA GLU A 323 -24.69 4.12 1.89
C GLU A 323 -25.09 2.97 0.93
N ILE A 324 -25.96 2.05 1.38
CA ILE A 324 -26.46 0.90 0.61
C ILE A 324 -27.25 1.31 -0.63
N GLU A 325 -28.04 2.40 -0.56
CA GLU A 325 -28.86 2.83 -1.69
C GLU A 325 -28.01 3.18 -2.92
N LEU A 326 -26.78 3.64 -2.69
CA LEU A 326 -25.77 3.92 -3.71
C LEU A 326 -25.22 2.61 -4.32
N VAL A 327 -24.90 1.62 -3.48
CA VAL A 327 -24.37 0.31 -3.90
C VAL A 327 -25.39 -0.47 -4.73
N SER A 328 -26.66 -0.46 -4.30
CA SER A 328 -27.73 -1.13 -5.04
C SER A 328 -27.93 -0.55 -6.44
N LYS A 329 -27.66 0.75 -6.64
CA LYS A 329 -27.73 1.38 -7.97
C LYS A 329 -26.49 1.09 -8.83
N VAL A 330 -25.31 0.96 -8.23
CA VAL A 330 -24.04 0.69 -8.96
C VAL A 330 -23.92 -0.77 -9.39
N SER A 331 -24.34 -1.73 -8.53
CA SER A 331 -24.18 -3.17 -8.81
C SER A 331 -25.22 -3.70 -9.82
N LEU A 332 -26.37 -3.05 -9.96
CA LEU A 332 -27.41 -3.46 -10.93
C LEU A 332 -27.15 -2.98 -12.37
N ASN A 333 -26.34 -1.93 -12.56
CA ASN A 333 -26.10 -1.36 -13.89
C ASN A 333 -25.01 -2.08 -14.71
N ASN A 334 -24.21 -2.95 -14.08
CA ASN A 334 -23.10 -3.66 -14.74
C ASN A 334 -23.33 -5.17 -14.93
N VAL A 335 -24.52 -5.66 -14.62
CA VAL A 335 -24.91 -7.01 -15.03
C VAL A 335 -25.68 -6.87 -16.34
N ASP A 336 -25.03 -7.23 -17.45
CA ASP A 336 -25.72 -7.51 -18.71
C ASP A 336 -26.76 -8.62 -18.45
N MET A 337 -27.99 -8.22 -18.14
CA MET A 337 -29.13 -9.11 -17.84
C MET A 337 -29.58 -9.94 -19.05
N LYS A 338 -28.81 -9.99 -20.15
CA LYS A 338 -29.19 -10.70 -21.38
C LYS A 338 -28.80 -12.18 -21.43
N LYS A 339 -28.21 -12.76 -20.37
CA LYS A 339 -28.00 -14.21 -20.25
C LYS A 339 -28.40 -14.73 -18.88
N GLN A 340 -29.67 -14.58 -18.51
CA GLN A 340 -30.29 -15.55 -17.62
C GLN A 340 -31.02 -16.57 -18.49
N ASP A 341 -30.38 -17.72 -18.69
CA ASP A 341 -31.11 -18.93 -19.05
C ASP A 341 -32.14 -19.15 -17.96
N THR A 342 -33.41 -18.95 -18.32
CA THR A 342 -34.56 -19.18 -17.45
C THR A 342 -34.76 -20.69 -17.35
N MET A 343 -33.88 -21.36 -16.61
CA MET A 343 -34.14 -22.72 -16.16
C MET A 343 -35.25 -22.66 -15.11
N LYS A 344 -36.49 -22.88 -15.55
CA LYS A 344 -37.58 -23.37 -14.69
C LYS A 344 -37.16 -24.74 -14.16
N THR A 345 -36.44 -24.80 -13.05
CA THR A 345 -36.08 -26.06 -12.41
C THR A 345 -36.86 -26.22 -11.11
N SER A 346 -37.56 -27.35 -10.98
CA SER A 346 -38.20 -27.75 -9.73
C SER A 346 -37.14 -27.93 -8.64
N SER A 347 -37.52 -27.71 -7.38
CA SER A 347 -36.65 -27.82 -6.19
C SER A 347 -35.93 -29.17 -6.07
N THR A 348 -36.48 -30.22 -6.69
CA THR A 348 -35.90 -31.56 -6.76
C THR A 348 -34.61 -31.58 -7.59
N ASN A 349 -34.55 -30.81 -8.68
CA ASN A 349 -33.42 -30.80 -9.61
C ASN A 349 -32.21 -29.99 -9.05
N LEU A 350 -32.49 -28.92 -8.30
CA LEU A 350 -31.45 -28.13 -7.62
C LEU A 350 -30.76 -28.92 -6.50
N THR A 351 -31.49 -29.81 -5.83
CA THR A 351 -30.95 -30.66 -4.77
C THR A 351 -29.99 -31.71 -5.32
N GLU A 352 -30.32 -32.33 -6.46
CA GLU A 352 -29.41 -33.27 -7.14
C GLU A 352 -28.18 -32.55 -7.72
N LEU A 353 -28.38 -31.37 -8.32
CA LEU A 353 -27.26 -30.53 -8.76
C LEU A 353 -26.33 -30.17 -7.59
N GLY A 354 -26.90 -29.82 -6.44
CA GLY A 354 -26.14 -29.55 -5.21
C GLY A 354 -25.33 -30.75 -4.74
N LYS A 355 -25.91 -31.96 -4.74
CA LYS A 355 -25.19 -33.21 -4.40
C LYS A 355 -24.05 -33.50 -5.36
N LYS A 356 -24.30 -33.30 -6.67
CA LYS A 356 -23.29 -33.49 -7.71
C LYS A 356 -22.13 -32.52 -7.53
N LEU A 357 -22.42 -31.23 -7.37
CA LEU A 357 -21.42 -30.20 -7.11
C LEU A 357 -20.63 -30.46 -5.81
N PHE A 358 -21.28 -30.95 -4.76
CA PHE A 358 -20.64 -31.26 -3.48
C PHE A 358 -19.55 -32.34 -3.62
N SER A 359 -19.76 -33.31 -4.51
CA SER A 359 -18.75 -34.33 -4.81
C SER A 359 -17.73 -33.84 -5.85
N GLU A 360 -18.18 -33.23 -6.94
CA GLU A 360 -17.31 -32.82 -8.06
C GLU A 360 -16.38 -31.65 -7.71
N LYS A 361 -16.79 -30.78 -6.79
CA LYS A 361 -15.97 -29.67 -6.28
C LYS A 361 -15.17 -30.05 -5.03
N GLY A 362 -15.17 -31.33 -4.66
CA GLY A 362 -14.33 -31.86 -3.59
C GLY A 362 -14.75 -31.45 -2.18
N CYS A 363 -15.98 -30.99 -1.97
CA CYS A 363 -16.48 -30.59 -0.66
C CYS A 363 -16.54 -31.78 0.32
N ASN A 364 -16.79 -32.98 -0.20
CA ASN A 364 -16.76 -34.26 0.52
C ASN A 364 -15.38 -34.64 1.10
N THR A 365 -14.31 -33.99 0.63
CA THR A 365 -12.94 -34.19 1.13
C THR A 365 -12.84 -33.77 2.60
N CYS A 366 -13.50 -32.66 2.97
CA CYS A 366 -13.48 -32.13 4.34
C CYS A 366 -14.81 -32.27 5.07
N HIS A 367 -15.95 -32.19 4.37
CA HIS A 367 -17.27 -32.30 4.96
C HIS A 367 -17.87 -33.69 4.77
N ASN A 368 -18.59 -34.18 5.78
CA ASN A 368 -19.45 -35.36 5.65
C ASN A 368 -20.92 -34.92 5.87
N ILE A 369 -21.81 -35.42 5.02
CA ILE A 369 -23.24 -35.09 5.03
C ILE A 369 -23.95 -35.80 6.20
N THR A 370 -23.40 -36.94 6.67
CA THR A 370 -24.05 -37.79 7.68
C THR A 370 -23.41 -37.73 9.07
N GLU A 371 -22.12 -37.38 9.18
CA GLU A 371 -21.35 -37.42 10.44
C GLU A 371 -20.39 -36.23 10.60
N GLN A 372 -19.86 -36.05 11.81
CA GLN A 372 -18.85 -35.02 12.13
C GLN A 372 -17.45 -35.56 11.75
N LYS A 373 -16.72 -34.83 10.90
CA LYS A 373 -15.29 -35.12 10.63
C LYS A 373 -14.40 -34.16 11.41
N LEU A 374 -13.14 -34.54 11.63
CA LEU A 374 -12.10 -33.74 12.30
C LEU A 374 -11.75 -32.42 11.59
N VAL A 375 -12.09 -32.24 10.30
CA VAL A 375 -11.56 -31.13 9.46
C VAL A 375 -12.61 -30.06 9.12
N GLY A 376 -13.89 -30.41 9.03
CA GLY A 376 -14.98 -29.45 8.81
C GLY A 376 -16.25 -29.86 9.59
N PRO A 377 -17.09 -28.92 10.03
CA PRO A 377 -18.31 -29.26 10.77
C PRO A 377 -19.23 -30.15 9.93
N GLY A 378 -19.87 -31.12 10.58
CA GLY A 378 -20.91 -31.93 9.96
C GLY A 378 -22.06 -31.04 9.49
N LEU A 379 -22.55 -31.28 8.27
CA LEU A 379 -23.55 -30.40 7.64
C LEU A 379 -25.01 -30.78 7.98
N LYS A 380 -25.18 -31.77 8.85
CA LYS A 380 -26.49 -32.23 9.32
C LYS A 380 -27.12 -31.15 10.22
N GLY A 381 -28.31 -30.68 9.87
CA GLY A 381 -29.10 -29.73 10.68
C GLY A 381 -28.71 -28.25 10.53
N VAL A 382 -27.84 -27.88 9.57
CA VAL A 382 -27.43 -26.47 9.34
C VAL A 382 -28.62 -25.55 9.02
N THR A 383 -29.70 -26.09 8.46
CA THR A 383 -30.93 -25.36 8.14
C THR A 383 -31.95 -25.30 9.28
N GLN A 384 -31.64 -25.89 10.45
CA GLN A 384 -32.55 -25.95 11.60
C GLN A 384 -32.18 -24.93 12.71
N ARG A 385 -31.33 -23.94 12.41
CA ARG A 385 -30.93 -22.87 13.34
C ARG A 385 -31.66 -21.57 13.08
#